data_AF-A0A969PG73-F1
#
_entry.id   AF-A0A969PG73-F1
#
_cell.length_a   1.000
_cell.length_b   1.000
_cell.length_c   1.000
_cell.angle_alpha   90.00
_cell.angle_beta   90.00
_cell.angle_gamma   90.00
#
_symmetry.space_group_name_H-M   'P 1'
#
loop_
_entity.id
_entity.type
_entity.pdbx_description
1 polymer ?
#
loop_
_entity_poly.entity_id
_entity_poly.type
_entity_poly.pdbx_seq_one_letter_code
_entity_poly.pdbx_strand_id
1 'polypeptide(L)'
;MTFSDEFVTRGGDTKTKVEEETYPTAFGITFTPQVSGIALALLGVLGAVYVLFNFVMPAYQNYQTLKADEQAKTDQVKQQKSGVIDKRFQEADSKLKQAQRLKADVLNLFSNEDTLDTLLLDINQFVTAKKRI
;
A
#
# COMPACT_ATOMS: atom_id res chain seq x y z
N MET A 1 69.44 -39.88 21.95
CA MET A 1 68.82 -39.41 20.70
C MET A 1 68.83 -40.57 19.71
N THR A 2 67.68 -40.95 19.16
CA THR A 2 67.44 -41.37 17.76
C THR A 2 66.01 -41.90 17.68
N PHE A 3 65.05 -40.98 17.55
CA PHE A 3 63.84 -41.29 16.80
C PHE A 3 64.28 -41.47 15.34
N SER A 4 63.97 -42.61 14.74
CA SER A 4 64.22 -42.88 13.33
C SER A 4 63.12 -43.80 12.81
N ASP A 5 61.95 -43.20 12.64
CA ASP A 5 60.99 -43.48 11.58
C ASP A 5 60.90 -44.95 11.13
N GLU A 6 60.36 -45.80 12.00
CA GLU A 6 59.70 -47.02 11.52
C GLU A 6 58.41 -46.59 10.80
N PHE A 7 58.49 -46.50 9.47
CA PHE A 7 57.40 -46.10 8.60
C PHE A 7 56.23 -47.10 8.67
N VAL A 8 55.36 -46.94 9.66
CA VAL A 8 53.99 -47.45 9.59
C VAL A 8 53.26 -46.69 8.49
N THR A 9 53.34 -47.24 7.29
CA THR A 9 52.56 -46.83 6.13
C THR A 9 51.09 -46.96 6.51
N ARG A 10 50.44 -45.83 6.86
CA ARG A 10 48.98 -45.73 7.03
C ARG A 10 48.30 -45.76 5.66
N GLY A 11 48.58 -46.81 4.90
CA GLY A 11 47.98 -47.12 3.61
C GLY A 11 46.61 -47.75 3.82
N GLY A 12 45.57 -46.94 3.76
CA GLY A 12 44.25 -47.34 3.27
C GLY A 12 43.58 -48.57 3.89
N ASP A 13 43.30 -48.54 5.19
CA ASP A 13 42.27 -49.42 5.81
C ASP A 13 41.25 -48.60 6.61
N THR A 14 40.59 -47.64 5.94
CA THR A 14 39.22 -47.23 6.33
C THR A 14 38.21 -48.30 5.89
N LYS A 15 38.52 -49.57 6.19
CA LYS A 15 37.52 -50.63 6.16
C LYS A 15 36.73 -50.52 7.45
N THR A 16 35.74 -49.62 7.41
CA THR A 16 34.54 -49.73 8.23
C THR A 16 34.20 -51.22 8.32
N LYS A 17 34.13 -51.72 9.55
CA LYS A 17 33.88 -53.13 9.83
C LYS A 17 32.52 -53.47 9.23
N VAL A 18 32.51 -54.17 8.09
CA VAL A 18 31.29 -54.61 7.40
C VAL A 18 30.72 -55.79 8.19
N GLU A 19 30.12 -55.48 9.33
CA GLU A 19 29.18 -56.38 9.99
C GLU A 19 27.98 -56.51 9.07
N GLU A 20 27.56 -57.75 8.79
CA GLU A 20 26.66 -58.14 7.68
C GLU A 20 25.55 -57.10 7.42
N GLU A 21 25.76 -56.23 6.43
CA GLU A 21 24.91 -55.07 6.17
C GLU A 21 23.57 -55.50 5.55
N THR A 22 22.70 -56.05 6.40
CA THR A 22 21.32 -56.42 6.09
C THR A 22 20.50 -55.15 5.93
N TYR A 23 20.64 -54.52 4.76
CA TYR A 23 19.88 -53.34 4.42
C TYR A 23 18.38 -53.65 4.38
N PRO A 24 17.52 -52.78 4.93
CA PRO A 24 16.07 -52.98 4.87
C PRO A 24 15.62 -52.96 3.40
N THR A 25 14.65 -53.82 3.08
CA THR A 25 14.01 -53.87 1.77
C THR A 25 12.54 -53.51 1.91
N ALA A 26 12.04 -52.65 1.03
CA ALA A 26 10.60 -52.40 0.89
C ALA A 26 10.29 -52.05 -0.56
N PHE A 27 9.08 -52.38 -1.02
CA PHE A 27 8.65 -52.18 -2.42
C PHE A 27 9.59 -52.83 -3.47
N GLY A 28 10.34 -53.89 -3.08
CA GLY A 28 11.33 -54.54 -3.93
C GLY A 28 12.67 -53.81 -4.06
N ILE A 29 12.87 -52.71 -3.33
CA ILE A 29 14.08 -51.88 -3.36
C ILE A 29 14.87 -52.10 -2.07
N THR A 30 16.17 -52.35 -2.20
CA THR A 30 17.13 -52.40 -1.09
C THR A 30 17.60 -50.99 -0.73
N PHE A 31 17.34 -50.54 0.50
CA PHE A 31 17.73 -49.21 0.97
C PHE A 31 19.20 -49.17 1.40
N THR A 32 20.10 -49.28 0.43
CA THR A 32 21.52 -48.94 0.63
C THR A 32 21.66 -47.43 0.87
N PRO A 33 22.74 -46.95 1.53
CA PRO A 33 22.93 -45.53 1.87
C PRO A 33 22.83 -44.58 0.67
N GLN A 34 23.22 -45.03 -0.54
CA GLN A 34 23.11 -44.26 -1.77
C GLN A 34 21.65 -44.14 -2.25
N VAL A 35 20.91 -45.26 -2.27
CA VAL A 35 19.52 -45.30 -2.76
C VAL A 35 18.59 -44.56 -1.80
N SER A 36 18.77 -44.74 -0.49
CA SER A 36 18.01 -44.00 0.53
C SER A 36 18.33 -42.50 0.49
N GLY A 37 19.58 -42.11 0.27
CA GLY A 37 19.98 -40.71 0.09
C GLY A 37 19.29 -40.04 -1.10
N ILE A 38 19.23 -40.72 -2.26
CA ILE A 38 18.52 -40.21 -3.45
C ILE A 38 17.01 -40.13 -3.18
N ALA A 39 16.41 -41.14 -2.55
CA ALA A 39 14.98 -41.14 -2.21
C ALA A 39 14.61 -39.98 -1.26
N LEU A 40 15.43 -39.74 -0.23
CA LEU A 40 15.26 -38.62 0.70
C LEU A 40 15.47 -37.26 0.02
N ALA A 41 16.43 -37.14 -0.90
CA ALA A 41 16.63 -35.92 -1.68
C ALA A 41 15.41 -35.59 -2.56
N LEU A 42 14.85 -36.60 -3.25
CA LEU A 42 13.64 -36.45 -4.06
C LEU A 42 12.42 -36.07 -3.21
N LEU A 43 12.22 -36.73 -2.06
CA LEU A 43 11.17 -36.37 -1.10
C LEU A 43 11.36 -34.94 -0.55
N GLY A 44 12.60 -34.54 -0.25
CA GLY A 44 12.93 -33.20 0.20
C GLY A 44 12.59 -32.12 -0.84
N VAL A 45 12.90 -32.36 -2.12
CA VAL A 45 12.55 -31.44 -3.22
C VAL A 45 11.03 -31.38 -3.41
N LEU A 46 10.32 -32.51 -3.43
CA LEU A 46 8.86 -32.54 -3.56
C LEU A 46 8.17 -31.83 -2.38
N GLY A 47 8.64 -32.07 -1.15
CA GLY A 47 8.16 -31.40 0.05
C GLY A 47 8.42 -29.89 0.03
N ALA A 48 9.62 -29.47 -0.39
CA ALA A 48 9.95 -28.05 -0.52
C ALA A 48 9.07 -27.33 -1.55
N VAL A 49 8.83 -27.95 -2.72
CA VAL A 49 7.91 -27.43 -3.74
C VAL A 49 6.50 -27.31 -3.20
N TYR A 50 5.99 -28.33 -2.50
CA TYR A 50 4.67 -28.31 -1.89
C TYR A 50 4.51 -27.16 -0.88
N VAL A 51 5.46 -27.00 0.05
CA VAL A 51 5.45 -25.92 1.05
C VAL A 51 5.56 -24.54 0.39
N LEU A 52 6.36 -24.38 -0.67
CA LEU A 52 6.51 -23.11 -1.37
C LEU A 52 5.19 -22.66 -2.01
N PHE A 53 4.49 -23.55 -2.72
CA PHE A 53 3.19 -23.22 -3.31
C PHE A 53 2.06 -23.09 -2.28
N ASN A 54 2.03 -23.92 -1.23
CA ASN A 54 0.90 -23.93 -0.28
C ASN A 54 1.02 -22.90 0.85
N PHE A 55 2.23 -22.43 1.17
CA PHE A 55 2.48 -21.51 2.30
C PHE A 55 3.13 -20.19 1.88
N VAL A 56 4.19 -20.22 1.06
CA VAL A 56 4.93 -18.99 0.71
C VAL A 56 4.14 -18.14 -0.28
N MET A 57 3.54 -18.76 -1.30
CA MET A 57 2.75 -18.06 -2.31
C MET A 57 1.52 -17.32 -1.72
N PRO A 58 0.64 -17.93 -0.90
CA PRO A 58 -0.46 -17.20 -0.27
C PRO A 58 0.01 -16.16 0.75
N ALA A 59 1.11 -16.40 1.49
CA ALA A 59 1.66 -15.38 2.39
C ALA A 59 2.13 -14.12 1.62
N TYR A 60 2.78 -14.30 0.47
CA TYR A 60 3.19 -13.19 -0.39
C TYR A 60 1.97 -12.47 -1.02
N GLN A 61 0.95 -13.21 -1.46
CA GLN A 61 -0.31 -12.64 -1.96
C GLN A 61 -1.06 -11.86 -0.89
N ASN A 62 -1.13 -12.35 0.36
CA ASN A 62 -1.74 -11.66 1.49
C ASN A 62 -1.00 -10.35 1.83
N TYR A 63 0.33 -10.35 1.76
CA TYR A 63 1.12 -9.12 1.92
C TYR A 63 0.91 -8.13 0.77
N GLN A 64 0.84 -8.61 -0.48
CA GLN A 64 0.62 -7.79 -1.66
C GLN A 64 -0.77 -7.14 -1.67
N THR A 65 -1.81 -7.90 -1.31
CA THR A 65 -3.19 -7.42 -1.22
C THR A 65 -3.37 -6.40 -0.10
N LEU A 66 -2.84 -6.66 1.10
CA LEU A 66 -2.91 -5.70 2.22
C LEU A 66 -2.25 -4.35 1.87
N LYS A 67 -1.12 -4.39 1.17
CA LYS A 67 -0.42 -3.18 0.69
C LYS A 67 -1.16 -2.46 -0.44
N ALA A 68 -1.85 -3.20 -1.31
CA ALA A 68 -2.71 -2.63 -2.34
C ALA A 68 -3.97 -1.95 -1.73
N ASP A 69 -4.59 -2.57 -0.72
CA ASP A 69 -5.72 -2.00 0.02
C ASP A 69 -5.33 -0.72 0.77
N GLU A 70 -4.12 -0.67 1.36
CA GLU A 70 -3.59 0.54 2.00
C GLU A 70 -3.42 1.69 1.00
N GLN A 71 -2.85 1.41 -0.19
CA GLN A 71 -2.74 2.40 -1.26
C GLN A 71 -4.11 2.86 -1.77
N ALA A 72 -5.03 1.92 -2.04
CA ALA A 72 -6.37 2.22 -2.53
C ALA A 72 -7.16 3.09 -1.54
N LYS A 73 -7.11 2.79 -0.24
CA LYS A 73 -7.71 3.63 0.81
C LYS A 73 -7.06 5.00 0.89
N THR A 74 -5.73 5.08 0.79
CA THR A 74 -4.98 6.34 0.83
C THR A 74 -5.36 7.27 -0.32
N ASP A 75 -5.43 6.74 -1.55
CA ASP A 75 -5.77 7.54 -2.72
C ASP A 75 -7.26 7.90 -2.76
N GLN A 76 -8.15 7.05 -2.25
CA GLN A 76 -9.56 7.39 -2.05
C GLN A 76 -9.74 8.54 -1.06
N VAL A 77 -8.97 8.58 0.04
CA VAL A 77 -8.96 9.71 0.99
C VAL A 77 -8.39 10.98 0.34
N LYS A 78 -7.33 10.88 -0.47
CA LYS A 78 -6.79 12.04 -1.22
C LYS A 78 -7.81 12.62 -2.19
N GLN A 79 -8.48 11.77 -3.00
CA GLN A 79 -9.49 12.20 -3.97
C GLN A 79 -10.69 12.89 -3.30
N GLN A 80 -11.14 12.37 -2.15
CA GLN A 80 -12.19 13.03 -1.36
C GLN A 80 -11.73 14.38 -0.80
N LYS A 81 -10.49 14.48 -0.31
CA LYS A 81 -9.94 15.74 0.20
C LYS A 81 -9.76 16.79 -0.90
N SER A 82 -9.15 16.46 -2.04
CA SER A 82 -8.98 17.42 -3.14
C SER A 82 -10.33 17.87 -3.68
N GLY A 83 -11.22 16.94 -4.04
CA GLY A 83 -12.53 17.26 -4.61
C GLY A 83 -13.43 18.11 -3.70
N VAL A 84 -13.24 18.10 -2.38
CA VAL A 84 -13.94 18.99 -1.44
C VAL A 84 -13.20 20.31 -1.25
N ILE A 85 -11.87 20.30 -1.07
CA ILE A 85 -11.07 21.51 -0.84
C ILE A 85 -11.08 22.41 -2.08
N ASP A 86 -10.90 21.86 -3.28
CA ASP A 86 -10.89 22.62 -4.54
C ASP A 86 -12.25 23.29 -4.80
N LYS A 87 -13.37 22.58 -4.50
CA LYS A 87 -14.72 23.16 -4.57
C LYS A 87 -14.92 24.28 -3.56
N ARG A 88 -14.47 24.11 -2.31
CA ARG A 88 -14.55 25.17 -1.28
C ARG A 88 -13.70 26.38 -1.64
N PHE A 89 -12.55 26.18 -2.27
CA PHE A 89 -11.70 27.26 -2.75
C PHE A 89 -12.37 28.04 -3.91
N GLN A 90 -12.95 27.33 -4.90
CA GLN A 90 -13.71 27.97 -5.98
C GLN A 90 -14.96 28.70 -5.49
N GLU A 91 -15.71 28.12 -4.54
CA GLU A 91 -16.86 28.78 -3.90
C GLU A 91 -16.44 30.07 -3.17
N ALA A 92 -15.31 30.05 -2.44
CA ALA A 92 -14.80 31.20 -1.72
C ALA A 92 -14.34 32.32 -2.68
N ASP A 93 -13.55 31.99 -3.71
CA ASP A 93 -13.08 32.96 -4.71
C ASP A 93 -14.25 33.54 -5.54
N SER A 94 -15.25 32.72 -5.89
CA SER A 94 -16.48 33.20 -6.53
C SER A 94 -17.26 34.18 -5.66
N LYS A 95 -17.42 33.87 -4.36
CA LYS A 95 -18.08 34.77 -3.40
C LYS A 95 -17.32 36.08 -3.21
N LEU A 96 -15.98 36.03 -3.14
CA LEU A 96 -15.15 37.23 -3.07
C LEU A 96 -15.31 38.11 -4.32
N LYS A 97 -15.29 37.52 -5.52
CA LYS A 97 -15.50 38.24 -6.79
C LYS A 97 -16.90 38.84 -6.90
N GLN A 98 -17.94 38.14 -6.44
CA GLN A 98 -19.31 38.69 -6.37
C GLN A 98 -19.41 39.84 -5.38
N ALA A 99 -18.84 39.72 -4.18
CA ALA A 99 -18.83 40.78 -3.17
C ALA A 99 -18.05 42.03 -3.65
N GLN A 100 -16.95 41.85 -4.38
CA GLN A 100 -16.20 42.96 -4.98
C GLN A 100 -17.00 43.68 -6.08
N ARG A 101 -17.69 42.93 -6.95
CA ARG A 101 -18.59 43.52 -7.97
C ARG A 101 -19.72 44.29 -7.32
N LEU A 102 -20.47 43.67 -6.41
CA LEU A 102 -21.55 44.35 -5.69
C LEU A 102 -21.07 45.61 -4.96
N LYS A 103 -19.88 45.59 -4.36
CA LYS A 103 -19.28 46.79 -3.76
C LYS A 103 -18.98 47.87 -4.79
N ALA A 104 -18.45 47.52 -5.97
CA ALA A 104 -18.19 48.47 -7.04
C ALA A 104 -19.49 49.04 -7.63
N ASP A 105 -20.50 48.19 -7.85
CA ASP A 105 -21.82 48.58 -8.36
C ASP A 105 -22.53 49.52 -7.39
N VAL A 106 -22.52 49.21 -6.08
CA VAL A 106 -23.07 50.08 -5.02
C VAL A 106 -22.29 51.40 -4.94
N LEU A 107 -20.96 51.37 -4.99
CA LEU A 107 -20.14 52.60 -4.96
C LEU A 107 -20.40 53.49 -6.18
N ASN A 108 -20.60 52.89 -7.35
CA ASN A 108 -20.99 53.59 -8.58
C ASN A 108 -22.39 54.20 -8.46
N LEU A 109 -23.35 53.48 -7.87
CA LEU A 109 -24.69 54.00 -7.55
C LEU A 109 -24.66 55.18 -6.56
N PHE A 110 -23.75 55.14 -5.58
CA PHE A 110 -23.56 56.23 -4.61
C PHE A 110 -22.80 57.44 -5.16
N SER A 111 -22.02 57.26 -6.23
CA SER A 111 -21.19 58.31 -6.83
C SER A 111 -21.83 58.98 -8.05
N ASN A 112 -23.02 58.52 -8.47
CA ASN A 112 -23.75 59.07 -9.61
C ASN A 112 -24.84 60.04 -9.11
N GLU A 113 -24.75 61.31 -9.52
CA GLU A 113 -25.49 62.43 -8.91
C GLU A 113 -27.02 62.32 -9.09
N ASP A 114 -27.49 61.83 -10.25
CA ASP A 114 -28.92 61.61 -10.55
C ASP A 114 -29.61 60.64 -9.56
N THR A 115 -28.85 59.66 -9.06
CA THR A 115 -29.37 58.67 -8.10
C THR A 115 -29.48 59.23 -6.67
N LEU A 116 -28.74 60.29 -6.34
CA LEU A 116 -28.78 60.91 -5.02
C LEU A 116 -30.09 61.71 -4.83
N ASP A 117 -30.47 62.49 -5.84
CA ASP A 117 -31.76 63.21 -5.85
C ASP A 117 -32.95 62.23 -5.92
N THR A 118 -32.82 61.12 -6.66
CA THR A 118 -33.87 60.08 -6.71
C THR A 118 -34.04 59.37 -5.37
N LEU A 119 -32.95 59.08 -4.64
CA LEU A 119 -33.00 58.52 -3.28
C LEU A 119 -33.69 59.46 -2.29
N LEU A 120 -33.42 60.77 -2.37
CA LEU A 120 -34.07 61.78 -1.53
C LEU A 120 -35.58 61.91 -1.84
N LEU A 121 -35.95 61.82 -3.12
CA LEU A 121 -37.34 61.83 -3.55
C LEU A 121 -38.12 60.59 -3.05
N ASP A 122 -37.52 59.40 -3.12
CA ASP A 122 -38.18 58.14 -2.76
C ASP A 122 -38.32 57.95 -1.23
N ILE A 123 -37.34 58.40 -0.43
CA ILE A 123 -37.45 58.42 1.03
C ILE A 123 -38.63 59.30 1.49
N ASN A 124 -38.84 60.46 0.85
CA ASN A 124 -39.96 61.34 1.16
C ASN A 124 -41.32 60.67 0.86
N GLN A 125 -41.40 59.89 -0.22
CA GLN A 125 -42.58 59.08 -0.54
C GLN A 125 -42.81 57.98 0.50
N PHE A 126 -41.77 57.25 0.90
CA PHE A 126 -41.88 56.16 1.89
C PHE A 126 -42.34 56.66 3.26
N VAL A 127 -41.80 57.78 3.73
CA VAL A 127 -42.20 58.41 5.02
C VAL A 127 -43.63 58.97 4.95
N THR A 128 -44.03 59.56 3.82
CA THR A 128 -45.39 60.10 3.63
C THR A 128 -46.43 58.98 3.53
N ALA A 129 -46.12 57.88 2.83
CA ALA A 129 -46.98 56.70 2.76
C ALA A 129 -47.21 56.08 4.15
N LYS A 130 -46.15 55.96 4.97
CA LYS A 130 -46.23 55.47 6.35
C LYS A 130 -46.97 56.40 7.33
N LYS A 131 -47.30 57.64 6.92
CA LYS A 131 -48.10 58.61 7.70
C LYS A 131 -49.59 58.63 7.30
N ARG A 132 -50.00 57.81 6.32
CA ARG A 132 -51.41 57.64 5.88
C ARG A 132 -52.00 56.28 6.29
N ILE A 133 -51.37 55.60 7.25
CA ILE A 133 -51.83 54.39 7.95
C ILE A 133 -51.77 54.70 9.44
#